data_AF-A0A9X4CL88-F1
#
_entry.id   AF-A0A9X4CL88-F1
#
_cell.length_a   1.000
_cell.length_b   1.000
_cell.length_c   1.000
_cell.angle_alpha   90.00
_cell.angle_beta   90.00
_cell.angle_gamma   90.00
#
_symmetry.space_group_name_H-M   'P 1'
#
loop_
_entity.id
_entity.type
_entity.pdbx_description
1 polymer ?
#
loop_
_entity_poly.entity_id
_entity_poly.type
_entity_poly.pdbx_seq_one_letter_code
_entity_poly.pdbx_strand_id
1 'polypeptide(L)'
;MPIMKDDDILRIEPGMNADLIESGFADADTEVEVIGTAEVDTPAGKVKWTKVKLLDNAVAPEGWVRSAHVDLEGSVPGGPIEKRKFADQCWVEALFSDANPHYVAAVAEMRSATSSDQQAGALGPFFGPFRFTQAEWDAVRVLPELGKSGFSARDITDWRVQVVLFTLMTHRSEAALIAELGAITAGRRPSAAELYLAQLIGAKAAVAAVTKTPSPTIKEAFEGVAAPDQAKDRPLGAPTFDKIAARFAELFEADGSVKGDAAIDRIVARMDPVLTTTRDDIIAAGVALLGAVPEGGTVNGANAQMSDASQLAGMGTTFAERAPVIMRFLLRDFPQLQDFHAAGVLGNIGRETGGFRLMQEVRPKKGRGGLGWLQWTGDRRKKFEAFCVPPIPGTETNEGNYAFMRHEMKGDEKPAFDAFAATTNLASATAVFMSKYERPGVPALDERQDWARKALDVFRAAPPDQPGDAQAAGGTIVDQLRAQIKAGKITFKEPALQSQLLGLNTGTKVTPKLQALVLKLSGMTPVIRISSLIRTGAGSFHAAGRAVDIANEEIAAALLPQIATEAQIAALGIDELIFDARRINPNNDPNKFNFDQGRKHNFNPSTIGDHGDHIHFAVTA
;
A
#
# COMPACT_ATOMS: atom_id res chain seq x y z
N MET A 1 25.39 -13.82 9.02
CA MET A 1 26.80 -13.46 9.31
C MET A 1 26.81 -12.68 10.62
N PRO A 2 27.95 -12.30 11.24
CA PRO A 2 27.89 -11.42 12.40
C PRO A 2 27.10 -10.14 12.07
N ILE A 3 26.29 -9.64 13.01
CA ILE A 3 25.48 -8.43 12.82
C ILE A 3 25.69 -7.46 13.98
N MET A 4 25.44 -6.17 13.73
CA MET A 4 25.30 -5.18 14.80
C MET A 4 24.00 -5.40 15.59
N LYS A 5 24.06 -5.45 16.92
CA LYS A 5 22.89 -5.53 17.82
C LYS A 5 22.29 -4.18 18.14
N ASP A 6 23.17 -3.18 18.27
CA ASP A 6 22.84 -1.82 18.65
C ASP A 6 23.62 -0.87 17.74
N ASP A 7 23.06 0.32 17.54
CA ASP A 7 23.75 1.40 16.84
C ASP A 7 25.07 1.75 17.55
N ASP A 8 26.15 1.90 16.79
CA ASP A 8 27.43 2.37 17.33
C ASP A 8 28.25 3.15 16.30
N ILE A 9 29.14 3.99 16.81
CA ILE A 9 30.07 4.75 16.00
C ILE A 9 31.28 3.87 15.69
N LEU A 10 31.68 3.82 14.42
CA LEU A 10 32.94 3.21 14.01
C LEU A 10 34.10 4.10 14.47
N ARG A 11 34.92 3.57 15.39
CA ARG A 11 36.07 4.29 15.95
C ARG A 11 37.40 3.78 15.39
N ILE A 12 38.39 4.66 15.36
CA ILE A 12 39.79 4.27 15.19
C ILE A 12 40.24 3.48 16.44
N GLU A 13 41.22 2.59 16.27
CA GLU A 13 41.68 1.60 17.26
C GLU A 13 41.65 2.06 18.73
N PRO A 14 41.01 1.28 19.62
CA PRO A 14 40.89 1.61 21.04
C PRO A 14 42.26 1.66 21.74
N GLY A 15 42.62 2.81 22.32
CA GLY A 15 43.84 2.97 23.14
C GLY A 15 44.88 4.00 22.66
N MET A 16 44.62 4.72 21.56
CA MET A 16 45.44 5.88 21.17
C MET A 16 44.85 7.20 21.68
N ASN A 17 45.71 8.07 22.21
CA ASN A 17 45.35 9.41 22.68
C ASN A 17 44.62 10.21 21.59
N ALA A 18 43.41 10.65 21.94
CA ALA A 18 42.72 11.86 21.47
C ALA A 18 42.89 12.22 19.98
N ASP A 19 42.04 11.64 19.15
CA ASP A 19 41.11 12.38 18.29
C ASP A 19 39.98 11.41 17.89
N LEU A 20 38.74 11.69 18.33
CA LEU A 20 37.54 10.97 17.90
C LEU A 20 37.25 11.34 16.44
N ILE A 21 38.02 10.80 15.51
CA ILE A 21 37.70 10.90 14.09
C ILE A 21 36.70 9.79 13.80
N GLU A 22 35.43 10.17 13.64
CA GLU A 22 34.35 9.29 13.22
C GLU A 22 34.71 8.73 11.83
N SER A 23 34.93 7.40 11.73
CA SER A 23 35.12 6.75 10.43
C SER A 23 33.80 6.32 9.80
N GLY A 24 32.68 6.44 10.54
CA GLY A 24 31.33 6.14 10.10
C GLY A 24 30.40 5.77 11.25
N PHE A 25 29.16 5.44 10.91
CA PHE A 25 28.14 4.94 11.82
C PHE A 25 27.72 3.54 11.38
N ALA A 26 27.48 2.66 12.34
CA ALA A 26 26.98 1.31 12.13
C ALA A 26 25.60 1.19 12.77
N ASP A 27 24.56 1.02 11.96
CA ASP A 27 23.19 0.84 12.43
C ASP A 27 23.01 -0.59 12.97
N ALA A 28 22.07 -0.78 13.91
CA ALA A 28 21.61 -2.10 14.30
C ALA A 28 21.12 -2.91 13.09
N ASP A 29 21.25 -4.24 13.18
CA ASP A 29 21.00 -5.23 12.11
C ASP A 29 21.98 -5.18 10.92
N THR A 30 22.94 -4.24 10.88
CA THR A 30 23.95 -4.19 9.82
C THR A 30 24.80 -5.46 9.81
N GLU A 31 24.92 -6.12 8.65
CA GLU A 31 25.83 -7.25 8.47
C GLU A 31 27.28 -6.78 8.52
N VAL A 32 28.09 -7.48 9.32
CA VAL A 32 29.48 -7.14 9.52
C VAL A 32 30.40 -8.33 9.34
N GLU A 33 31.56 -8.08 8.73
CA GLU A 33 32.71 -8.97 8.81
C GLU A 33 33.50 -8.61 10.07
N VAL A 34 33.73 -9.61 10.93
CA VAL A 34 34.55 -9.44 12.13
C VAL A 34 36.01 -9.65 11.77
N ILE A 35 36.79 -8.59 11.88
CA ILE A 35 38.20 -8.55 11.43
C ILE A 35 39.15 -8.72 12.62
N GLY A 36 38.74 -8.37 13.84
CA GLY A 36 39.59 -8.52 15.02
C GLY A 36 38.90 -8.17 16.34
N THR A 37 39.60 -8.39 17.45
CA THR A 37 39.12 -8.03 18.80
C THR A 37 40.27 -7.46 19.64
N ALA A 38 39.96 -6.55 20.55
CA ALA A 38 40.90 -5.93 21.49
C ALA A 38 40.25 -5.73 22.87
N GLU A 39 41.08 -5.56 23.90
CA GLU A 39 40.63 -5.16 25.24
C GLU A 39 41.34 -3.89 25.66
N VAL A 40 40.59 -2.94 26.24
CA VAL A 40 41.12 -1.68 26.74
C VAL A 40 40.85 -1.55 28.22
N ASP A 41 41.88 -1.22 28.98
CA ASP A 41 41.76 -0.87 30.39
C ASP A 41 41.07 0.49 30.53
N THR A 42 39.95 0.52 31.26
CA THR A 42 39.26 1.74 31.65
C THR A 42 39.27 1.87 33.17
N PRO A 43 39.00 3.06 33.75
CA PRO A 43 38.84 3.21 35.20
C PRO A 43 37.77 2.29 35.82
N ALA A 44 36.83 1.79 35.00
CA ALA A 44 35.77 0.87 35.41
C ALA A 44 36.09 -0.61 35.14
N GLY A 45 37.30 -0.93 34.67
CA GLY A 45 37.75 -2.28 34.29
C GLY A 45 38.02 -2.43 32.80
N LYS A 46 38.34 -3.65 32.37
CA LYS A 46 38.61 -3.98 30.97
C LYS A 46 37.33 -4.01 30.15
N VAL A 47 37.32 -3.30 29.03
CA VAL A 47 36.21 -3.30 28.05
C VAL A 47 36.68 -3.94 26.76
N LYS A 48 35.89 -4.89 26.24
CA LYS A 48 36.19 -5.60 24.99
C LYS A 48 35.59 -4.88 23.78
N TRP A 49 36.39 -4.78 22.72
CA TRP A 49 36.06 -4.13 21.45
C TRP A 49 36.23 -5.11 20.29
N THR A 50 35.38 -4.99 19.28
CA THR A 50 35.42 -5.78 18.04
C THR A 50 35.66 -4.85 16.87
N LYS A 51 36.62 -5.18 16.01
CA LYS A 51 36.83 -4.50 14.73
C LYS A 51 35.89 -5.13 13.71
N VAL A 52 35.06 -4.31 13.11
CA VAL A 52 34.05 -4.72 12.13
C VAL A 52 34.25 -3.98 10.82
N LYS A 53 33.82 -4.61 9.73
CA LYS A 53 33.63 -3.99 8.41
C LYS A 53 32.19 -4.12 8.01
N LEU A 54 31.56 -2.99 7.68
CA LEU A 54 30.17 -2.97 7.25
C LEU A 54 30.07 -3.55 5.83
N LEU A 55 29.19 -4.53 5.64
CA LEU A 55 29.05 -5.25 4.37
C LEU A 55 27.95 -4.68 3.47
N ASP A 56 27.05 -3.88 4.04
CA ASP A 56 25.93 -3.24 3.35
C ASP A 56 26.27 -1.86 2.76
N ASN A 57 27.46 -1.33 3.06
CA ASN A 57 27.92 -0.03 2.60
C ASN A 57 28.89 -0.19 1.42
N ALA A 58 28.67 0.58 0.34
CA ALA A 58 29.47 0.51 -0.89
C ALA A 58 30.96 0.86 -0.69
N VAL A 59 31.29 1.63 0.36
CA VAL A 59 32.67 1.97 0.73
C VAL A 59 33.25 0.94 1.73
N ALA A 60 32.38 0.09 2.29
CA ALA A 60 32.68 -0.92 3.30
C ALA A 60 33.58 -0.39 4.42
N PRO A 61 33.16 0.69 5.12
CA PRO A 61 33.98 1.31 6.15
C PRO A 61 34.27 0.32 7.28
N GLU A 62 35.47 0.43 7.83
CA GLU A 62 35.94 -0.39 8.95
C GLU A 62 36.06 0.48 10.20
N GLY A 63 35.81 -0.12 11.35
CA GLY A 63 36.07 0.53 12.62
C GLY A 63 35.82 -0.38 13.81
N TRP A 64 36.10 0.15 14.99
CA TRP A 64 35.94 -0.54 16.25
C TRP A 64 34.65 -0.14 16.95
N VAL A 65 33.90 -1.14 17.39
CA VAL A 65 32.65 -1.01 18.15
C VAL A 65 32.75 -1.81 19.44
N ARG A 66 31.87 -1.55 20.42
CA ARG A 66 31.84 -2.37 21.64
C ARG A 66 31.49 -3.81 21.27
N SER A 67 32.25 -4.80 21.77
CA SER A 67 31.99 -6.21 21.42
C SER A 67 30.58 -6.67 21.84
N ALA A 68 29.99 -6.06 22.86
CA ALA A 68 28.62 -6.34 23.28
C ALA A 68 27.57 -5.96 22.23
N HIS A 69 27.89 -5.03 21.32
CA HIS A 69 27.02 -4.59 20.24
C HIS A 69 27.15 -5.44 18.98
N VAL A 70 27.93 -6.53 18.99
CA VAL A 70 28.09 -7.41 17.83
C VAL A 70 27.56 -8.80 18.17
N ASP A 71 26.58 -9.28 17.41
CA ASP A 71 26.17 -10.67 17.41
C ASP A 71 27.11 -11.48 16.52
N LEU A 72 27.93 -12.35 17.12
CA LEU A 72 28.87 -13.18 16.37
C LEU A 72 28.19 -14.37 15.67
N GLU A 73 27.01 -14.77 16.11
CA GLU A 73 26.27 -15.91 15.57
C GLU A 73 25.30 -15.47 14.45
N GLY A 74 24.99 -14.17 14.37
CA GLY A 74 24.10 -13.60 13.37
C GLY A 74 22.62 -13.80 13.68
N SER A 75 22.28 -14.09 14.94
CA SER A 75 20.89 -14.16 15.37
C SER A 75 20.33 -12.75 15.51
N VAL A 76 19.49 -12.32 14.58
CA VAL A 76 18.63 -11.16 14.81
C VAL A 76 17.81 -11.46 16.07
N PRO A 77 17.81 -10.59 17.10
CA PRO A 77 16.98 -10.81 18.27
C PRO A 77 15.52 -11.01 17.85
N GLY A 78 14.96 -12.18 18.17
CA GLY A 78 13.54 -12.45 17.95
C GLY A 78 12.68 -11.56 18.85
N GLY A 79 11.58 -11.03 18.33
CA GLY A 79 10.67 -10.20 19.12
C GLY A 79 9.59 -9.50 18.29
N PRO A 80 8.77 -8.64 18.92
CA PRO A 80 7.75 -7.86 18.23
C PRO A 80 8.38 -6.98 17.15
N ILE A 81 7.85 -7.02 15.93
CA ILE A 81 8.25 -6.12 14.85
C ILE A 81 7.37 -4.87 14.92
N GLU A 82 7.98 -3.70 14.72
CA GLU A 82 7.24 -2.44 14.65
C GLU A 82 6.24 -2.48 13.47
N LYS A 83 4.94 -2.37 13.77
CA LYS A 83 3.86 -2.56 12.79
C LYS A 83 4.00 -1.65 11.57
N ARG A 84 4.43 -0.41 11.80
CA ARG A 84 4.63 0.54 10.72
C ARG A 84 5.76 0.14 9.76
N LYS A 85 6.92 -0.25 10.29
CA LYS A 85 8.04 -0.77 9.47
C LYS A 85 7.64 -2.04 8.72
N PHE A 86 6.85 -2.90 9.36
CA PHE A 86 6.33 -4.10 8.71
C PHE A 86 5.38 -3.76 7.55
N ALA A 87 4.47 -2.80 7.76
CA ALA A 87 3.55 -2.33 6.73
C ALA A 87 4.29 -1.66 5.55
N ASP A 88 5.33 -0.86 5.81
CA ASP A 88 6.17 -0.28 4.77
C ASP A 88 6.82 -1.38 3.91
N GLN A 89 7.38 -2.42 4.55
CA GLN A 89 7.96 -3.57 3.85
C GLN A 89 6.89 -4.36 3.06
N CYS A 90 5.68 -4.56 3.61
CA CYS A 90 4.59 -5.21 2.90
C CYS A 90 4.23 -4.46 1.61
N TRP A 91 4.16 -3.13 1.65
CA TRP A 91 3.91 -2.33 0.45
C TRP A 91 5.03 -2.41 -0.58
N VAL A 92 6.28 -2.32 -0.12
CA VAL A 92 7.45 -2.41 -0.98
C VAL A 92 7.45 -3.73 -1.74
N GLU A 93 7.20 -4.86 -1.06
CA GLU A 93 7.21 -6.17 -1.71
C GLU A 93 5.92 -6.45 -2.52
N ALA A 94 4.77 -5.98 -2.04
CA ALA A 94 3.50 -6.07 -2.77
C ALA A 94 3.57 -5.37 -4.12
N LEU A 95 4.27 -4.24 -4.19
CA LEU A 95 4.57 -3.53 -5.43
C LEU A 95 5.39 -4.35 -6.43
N PHE A 96 6.28 -5.23 -5.96
CA PHE A 96 7.12 -6.04 -6.83
C PHE A 96 6.46 -7.32 -7.32
N SER A 97 5.60 -7.88 -6.49
CA SER A 97 4.99 -9.19 -6.73
C SER A 97 3.52 -9.12 -7.07
N ASP A 98 2.90 -7.94 -7.08
CA ASP A 98 1.47 -7.77 -7.37
C ASP A 98 0.58 -8.59 -6.43
N ALA A 99 0.88 -8.52 -5.13
CA ALA A 99 0.04 -9.07 -4.07
C ALA A 99 -0.64 -7.96 -3.27
N ASN A 100 -1.68 -8.29 -2.52
CA ASN A 100 -2.32 -7.32 -1.65
C ASN A 100 -1.49 -7.07 -0.36
N PRO A 101 -1.01 -5.85 -0.08
CA PRO A 101 -0.16 -5.58 1.09
C PRO A 101 -0.93 -5.70 2.42
N HIS A 102 -2.22 -5.36 2.42
CA HIS A 102 -3.07 -5.51 3.61
C HIS A 102 -3.28 -6.97 3.96
N TYR A 103 -3.47 -7.83 2.95
CA TYR A 103 -3.54 -9.27 3.14
C TYR A 103 -2.25 -9.83 3.76
N VAL A 104 -1.08 -9.45 3.22
CA VAL A 104 0.22 -9.91 3.72
C VAL A 104 0.41 -9.52 5.19
N ALA A 105 0.09 -8.27 5.56
CA ALA A 105 0.14 -7.81 6.94
C ALA A 105 -0.84 -8.55 7.86
N ALA A 106 -2.07 -8.75 7.40
CA ALA A 106 -3.07 -9.49 8.16
C ALA A 106 -2.67 -10.94 8.41
N VAL A 107 -2.05 -11.63 7.44
CA VAL A 107 -1.56 -13.00 7.66
C VAL A 107 -0.42 -13.04 8.67
N ALA A 108 0.53 -12.11 8.61
CA ALA A 108 1.59 -12.00 9.60
C ALA A 108 1.03 -11.79 11.02
N GLU A 109 0.04 -10.89 11.14
CA GLU A 109 -0.63 -10.63 12.42
C GLU A 109 -1.37 -11.85 12.94
N MET A 110 -2.12 -12.54 12.09
CA MET A 110 -2.90 -13.72 12.46
C MET A 110 -2.02 -14.90 12.90
N ARG A 111 -0.82 -15.04 12.31
CA ARG A 111 0.08 -16.18 12.56
C ARG A 111 1.04 -15.96 13.73
N SER A 112 1.47 -14.73 13.96
CA SER A 112 2.55 -14.43 14.90
C SER A 112 2.37 -13.15 15.72
N ALA A 113 1.27 -12.42 15.53
CA ALA A 113 1.16 -11.02 15.95
C ALA A 113 2.29 -10.14 15.39
N THR A 114 2.72 -10.41 14.16
CA THR A 114 3.81 -9.71 13.45
C THR A 114 5.11 -9.72 14.28
N SER A 115 5.62 -10.92 14.56
CA SER A 115 6.80 -11.14 15.39
C SER A 115 7.91 -11.83 14.60
N SER A 116 9.18 -11.45 14.81
CA SER A 116 10.37 -12.10 14.23
C SER A 116 10.83 -13.33 15.03
N ASP A 117 10.17 -13.64 16.14
CA ASP A 117 10.53 -14.74 17.03
C ASP A 117 10.43 -16.12 16.40
N GLN A 118 11.08 -17.08 17.06
CA GLN A 118 10.99 -18.49 16.75
C GLN A 118 10.08 -19.19 17.76
N GLN A 119 9.17 -20.03 17.27
CA GLN A 119 8.27 -20.81 18.09
C GLN A 119 8.49 -22.31 17.86
N ALA A 120 8.41 -23.13 18.91
CA ALA A 120 8.39 -24.58 18.75
C ALA A 120 7.11 -25.04 18.05
N GLY A 121 7.22 -25.98 17.11
CA GLY A 121 6.11 -26.49 16.32
C GLY A 121 6.15 -28.00 16.13
N ALA A 122 4.98 -28.60 15.85
CA ALA A 122 4.85 -30.04 15.64
C ALA A 122 5.61 -30.56 14.40
N LEU A 123 5.91 -29.68 13.44
CA LEU A 123 6.65 -29.98 12.22
C LEU A 123 8.10 -29.48 12.27
N GLY A 124 8.58 -29.06 13.44
CA GLY A 124 9.84 -28.35 13.63
C GLY A 124 9.61 -26.88 14.03
N PRO A 125 10.69 -26.11 14.19
CA PRO A 125 10.58 -24.70 14.55
C PRO A 125 9.86 -23.88 13.48
N PHE A 126 9.06 -22.92 13.94
CA PHE A 126 8.42 -21.91 13.12
C PHE A 126 9.14 -20.57 13.29
N PHE A 127 9.42 -19.90 12.19
CA PHE A 127 10.23 -18.68 12.17
C PHE A 127 9.40 -17.47 11.74
N GLY A 128 9.53 -16.39 12.51
CA GLY A 128 9.15 -15.04 12.17
C GLY A 128 7.67 -14.83 11.80
N PRO A 129 7.37 -13.74 11.07
CA PRO A 129 6.02 -13.20 10.94
C PRO A 129 5.03 -14.19 10.32
N PHE A 130 5.50 -15.01 9.38
CA PHE A 130 4.66 -15.95 8.64
C PHE A 130 4.73 -17.38 9.17
N ARG A 131 5.50 -17.61 10.26
CA ARG A 131 5.70 -18.91 10.90
C ARG A 131 6.19 -19.97 9.91
N PHE A 132 7.17 -19.61 9.08
CA PHE A 132 7.78 -20.53 8.12
C PHE A 132 8.45 -21.71 8.84
N THR A 133 8.32 -22.89 8.27
CA THR A 133 9.23 -24.01 8.55
C THR A 133 10.45 -23.95 7.64
N GLN A 134 11.55 -24.60 8.03
CA GLN A 134 12.73 -24.69 7.18
C GLN A 134 12.43 -25.35 5.83
N ALA A 135 11.57 -26.36 5.79
CA ALA A 135 11.19 -27.04 4.56
C ALA A 135 10.41 -26.14 3.59
N GLU A 136 9.53 -25.28 4.11
CA GLU A 136 8.86 -24.25 3.31
C GLU A 136 9.86 -23.24 2.76
N TRP A 137 10.74 -22.72 3.61
CA TRP A 137 11.76 -21.77 3.22
C TRP A 137 12.66 -22.31 2.10
N ASP A 138 13.18 -23.52 2.27
CA ASP A 138 14.06 -24.16 1.29
C ASP A 138 13.36 -24.44 -0.04
N ALA A 139 12.06 -24.72 -0.01
CA ALA A 139 11.27 -24.91 -1.23
C ALA A 139 11.00 -23.59 -1.95
N VAL A 140 10.77 -22.50 -1.22
CA VAL A 140 10.39 -21.20 -1.79
C VAL A 140 11.61 -20.43 -2.30
N ARG A 141 12.74 -20.46 -1.58
CA ARG A 141 13.94 -19.68 -1.94
C ARG A 141 14.62 -20.11 -3.24
N VAL A 142 14.26 -21.28 -3.77
CA VAL A 142 14.78 -21.83 -5.04
C VAL A 142 13.78 -21.70 -6.19
N LEU A 143 12.67 -20.97 -5.97
CA LEU A 143 11.69 -20.70 -7.02
C LEU A 143 12.35 -19.92 -8.17
N PRO A 144 12.16 -20.35 -9.44
CA PRO A 144 12.75 -19.67 -10.60
C PRO A 144 12.42 -18.18 -10.69
N GLU A 145 11.27 -17.77 -10.17
CA GLU A 145 10.77 -16.38 -10.14
C GLU A 145 11.64 -15.44 -9.30
N LEU A 146 12.44 -15.97 -8.36
CA LEU A 146 13.41 -15.20 -7.59
C LEU A 146 14.73 -14.97 -8.35
N GLY A 147 14.90 -15.59 -9.52
CA GLY A 147 16.14 -15.51 -10.31
C GLY A 147 17.33 -16.15 -9.58
N LYS A 148 18.55 -15.63 -9.83
CA LYS A 148 19.76 -16.01 -9.06
C LYS A 148 19.82 -15.29 -7.72
N SER A 149 18.70 -15.21 -6.99
CA SER A 149 18.69 -14.65 -5.63
C SER A 149 19.58 -15.50 -4.74
N GLY A 150 20.62 -14.91 -4.15
CA GLY A 150 21.59 -15.60 -3.29
C GLY A 150 21.05 -16.07 -1.93
N PHE A 151 19.72 -16.27 -1.79
CA PHE A 151 19.09 -16.57 -0.51
C PHE A 151 19.54 -17.92 0.05
N SER A 152 20.07 -17.87 1.26
CA SER A 152 20.56 -19.02 2.00
C SER A 152 19.45 -19.67 2.85
N ALA A 153 19.70 -20.89 3.33
CA ALA A 153 18.80 -21.53 4.29
C ALA A 153 18.70 -20.77 5.63
N ARG A 154 19.70 -19.94 5.96
CA ARG A 154 19.78 -19.18 7.22
C ARG A 154 18.98 -17.89 7.19
N ASP A 155 18.74 -17.35 6.00
CA ASP A 155 18.02 -16.08 5.80
C ASP A 155 16.55 -16.19 6.27
N ILE A 156 16.08 -17.40 6.60
CA ILE A 156 14.79 -17.64 7.24
C ILE A 156 14.61 -16.85 8.54
N THR A 157 15.69 -16.44 9.23
CA THR A 157 15.58 -15.64 10.45
C THR A 157 15.38 -14.14 10.18
N ASP A 158 15.57 -13.68 8.94
CA ASP A 158 15.33 -12.29 8.56
C ASP A 158 13.87 -12.08 8.15
N TRP A 159 13.13 -11.35 8.98
CA TRP A 159 11.71 -11.09 8.73
C TRP A 159 11.47 -10.29 7.44
N ARG A 160 12.41 -9.45 6.99
CA ARG A 160 12.27 -8.66 5.75
C ARG A 160 12.36 -9.58 4.54
N VAL A 161 13.32 -10.50 4.54
CA VAL A 161 13.45 -11.52 3.49
C VAL A 161 12.24 -12.46 3.51
N GLN A 162 11.70 -12.78 4.70
CA GLN A 162 10.44 -13.50 4.78
C GLN A 162 9.26 -12.76 4.12
N VAL A 163 9.17 -11.43 4.23
CA VAL A 163 8.13 -10.65 3.52
C VAL A 163 8.30 -10.77 2.01
N VAL A 164 9.53 -10.69 1.48
CA VAL A 164 9.81 -10.87 0.04
C VAL A 164 9.22 -12.20 -0.46
N LEU A 165 9.59 -13.30 0.20
CA LEU A 165 9.20 -14.64 -0.23
C LEU A 165 7.70 -14.89 -0.03
N PHE A 166 7.14 -14.45 1.10
CA PHE A 166 5.72 -14.66 1.38
C PHE A 166 4.81 -13.87 0.42
N THR A 167 5.23 -12.67 0.02
CA THR A 167 4.47 -11.85 -0.92
C THR A 167 4.47 -12.50 -2.32
N LEU A 168 5.60 -13.07 -2.77
CA LEU A 168 5.65 -13.89 -3.99
C LEU A 168 4.76 -15.14 -3.90
N MET A 169 4.77 -15.83 -2.76
CA MET A 169 3.87 -16.97 -2.54
C MET A 169 2.40 -16.55 -2.62
N THR A 170 2.07 -15.39 -2.07
CA THR A 170 0.72 -14.81 -2.10
C THR A 170 0.27 -14.58 -3.53
N HIS A 171 1.09 -13.92 -4.35
CA HIS A 171 0.81 -13.71 -5.76
C HIS A 171 0.57 -15.03 -6.52
N ARG A 172 1.44 -16.03 -6.32
CA ARG A 172 1.28 -17.34 -6.97
C ARG A 172 -0.05 -18.02 -6.60
N SER A 173 -0.38 -18.04 -5.31
CA SER A 173 -1.62 -18.64 -4.82
C SER A 173 -2.84 -17.89 -5.33
N GLU A 174 -2.79 -16.56 -5.37
CA GLU A 174 -3.86 -15.73 -5.89
C GLU A 174 -4.08 -15.94 -7.40
N ALA A 175 -3.01 -15.95 -8.20
CA ALA A 175 -3.10 -16.21 -9.64
C ALA A 175 -3.69 -17.60 -9.94
N ALA A 176 -3.25 -18.64 -9.21
CA ALA A 176 -3.81 -19.98 -9.34
C ALA A 176 -5.29 -20.03 -8.95
N LEU A 177 -5.66 -19.37 -7.84
CA LEU A 177 -7.04 -19.34 -7.37
C LEU A 177 -7.97 -18.57 -8.32
N ILE A 178 -7.52 -17.44 -8.87
CA ILE A 178 -8.27 -16.68 -9.88
C ILE A 178 -8.54 -17.55 -11.11
N ALA A 179 -7.56 -18.34 -11.58
CA ALA A 179 -7.75 -19.22 -12.72
C ALA A 179 -8.82 -20.28 -12.47
N GLU A 180 -8.78 -20.93 -11.29
CA GLU A 180 -9.77 -21.96 -10.91
C GLU A 180 -11.17 -21.38 -10.68
N LEU A 181 -11.29 -20.22 -10.03
CA LEU A 181 -12.57 -19.52 -9.82
C LEU A 181 -13.15 -19.00 -11.13
N GLY A 182 -12.30 -18.46 -12.01
CA GLY A 182 -12.68 -17.95 -13.33
C GLY A 182 -13.25 -19.02 -14.25
N ALA A 183 -12.80 -20.27 -14.11
CA ALA A 183 -13.34 -21.41 -14.84
C ALA A 183 -14.78 -21.76 -14.43
N ILE A 184 -15.20 -21.36 -13.22
CA ILE A 184 -16.57 -21.55 -12.71
C ILE A 184 -17.43 -20.32 -12.99
N THR A 185 -16.90 -19.13 -12.72
CA THR A 185 -17.61 -17.87 -12.90
C THR A 185 -16.63 -16.84 -13.44
N ALA A 186 -16.80 -16.47 -14.70
CA ALA A 186 -15.92 -15.53 -15.39
C ALA A 186 -15.81 -14.21 -14.60
N GLY A 187 -14.57 -13.76 -14.37
CA GLY A 187 -14.29 -12.52 -13.65
C GLY A 187 -14.46 -12.58 -12.12
N ARG A 188 -14.78 -13.75 -11.54
CA ARG A 188 -14.84 -13.90 -10.07
C ARG A 188 -13.45 -13.74 -9.47
N ARG A 189 -13.34 -12.79 -8.52
CA ARG A 189 -12.15 -12.59 -7.71
C ARG A 189 -12.24 -13.39 -6.39
N PRO A 190 -11.09 -13.84 -5.85
CA PRO A 190 -11.07 -14.45 -4.54
C PRO A 190 -11.32 -13.41 -3.44
N SER A 191 -11.94 -13.84 -2.37
CA SER A 191 -11.88 -13.17 -1.07
C SER A 191 -10.57 -13.47 -0.35
N ALA A 192 -10.26 -12.69 0.68
CA ALA A 192 -9.05 -12.90 1.50
C ALA A 192 -9.08 -14.27 2.20
N ALA A 193 -10.26 -14.71 2.66
CA ALA A 193 -10.44 -16.00 3.28
C ALA A 193 -10.24 -17.17 2.30
N GLU A 194 -10.74 -17.04 1.08
CA GLU A 194 -10.50 -18.04 0.01
C GLU A 194 -9.03 -18.10 -0.39
N LEU A 195 -8.36 -16.94 -0.50
CA LEU A 195 -6.92 -16.88 -0.77
C LEU A 195 -6.12 -17.55 0.35
N TYR A 196 -6.46 -17.29 1.61
CA TYR A 196 -5.80 -17.94 2.73
C TYR A 196 -6.03 -19.43 2.72
N LEU A 197 -7.27 -19.90 2.49
CA LEU A 197 -7.55 -21.33 2.35
C LEU A 197 -6.73 -21.95 1.22
N ALA A 198 -6.62 -21.31 0.06
CA ALA A 198 -5.79 -21.78 -1.04
C ALA A 198 -4.30 -21.85 -0.67
N GLN A 199 -3.78 -20.93 0.13
CA GLN A 199 -2.41 -21.02 0.65
C GLN A 199 -2.21 -22.20 1.62
N LEU A 200 -3.27 -22.68 2.28
CA LEU A 200 -3.21 -23.79 3.23
C LEU A 200 -3.37 -25.17 2.59
N ILE A 201 -4.20 -25.30 1.54
CA ILE A 201 -4.54 -26.62 0.96
C ILE A 201 -4.39 -26.71 -0.56
N GLY A 202 -4.02 -25.63 -1.24
CA GLY A 202 -3.96 -25.52 -2.70
C GLY A 202 -5.23 -24.91 -3.31
N ALA A 203 -5.09 -24.25 -4.47
CA ALA A 203 -6.18 -23.53 -5.13
C ALA A 203 -7.33 -24.44 -5.57
N LYS A 204 -7.05 -25.59 -6.20
CA LYS A 204 -8.07 -26.55 -6.65
C LYS A 204 -8.85 -27.13 -5.48
N ALA A 205 -8.14 -27.50 -4.42
CA ALA A 205 -8.76 -28.02 -3.20
C ALA A 205 -9.62 -26.95 -2.52
N ALA A 206 -9.13 -25.70 -2.42
CA ALA A 206 -9.89 -24.59 -1.87
C ALA A 206 -11.16 -24.30 -2.67
N VAL A 207 -11.08 -24.25 -4.01
CA VAL A 207 -12.26 -24.08 -4.87
C VAL A 207 -13.25 -25.23 -4.68
N ALA A 208 -12.77 -26.48 -4.69
CA ALA A 208 -13.63 -27.63 -4.45
C ALA A 208 -14.33 -27.59 -3.08
N ALA A 209 -13.67 -27.05 -2.05
CA ALA A 209 -14.21 -26.90 -0.70
C ALA A 209 -15.35 -25.88 -0.65
N VAL A 210 -15.25 -24.77 -1.40
CA VAL A 210 -16.17 -23.62 -1.26
C VAL A 210 -17.25 -23.53 -2.35
N THR A 211 -17.12 -24.25 -3.48
CA THR A 211 -18.08 -24.14 -4.59
C THR A 211 -18.97 -25.35 -4.80
N LYS A 212 -18.70 -26.49 -4.14
CA LYS A 212 -19.51 -27.70 -4.27
C LYS A 212 -20.71 -27.67 -3.34
N THR A 213 -21.81 -28.30 -3.76
CA THR A 213 -23.01 -28.46 -2.94
C THR A 213 -23.46 -29.93 -2.95
N PRO A 214 -23.52 -30.61 -1.78
CA PRO A 214 -23.13 -30.11 -0.45
C PRO A 214 -21.63 -29.83 -0.33
N SER A 215 -21.26 -28.90 0.56
CA SER A 215 -19.85 -28.56 0.85
C SER A 215 -19.11 -29.80 1.36
N PRO A 216 -18.03 -30.26 0.70
CA PRO A 216 -17.22 -31.37 1.20
C PRO A 216 -16.42 -30.93 2.43
N THR A 217 -15.91 -31.91 3.18
CA THR A 217 -14.87 -31.65 4.19
C THR A 217 -13.57 -31.19 3.53
N ILE A 218 -12.71 -30.51 4.29
CA ILE A 218 -11.40 -30.09 3.80
C ILE A 218 -10.56 -31.28 3.34
N LYS A 219 -10.65 -32.41 4.06
CA LYS A 219 -10.00 -33.66 3.66
C LYS A 219 -10.53 -34.19 2.33
N GLU A 220 -11.85 -34.29 2.17
CA GLU A 220 -12.47 -34.76 0.91
C GLU A 220 -12.15 -33.82 -0.26
N ALA A 221 -12.12 -32.51 -0.02
CA ALA A 221 -11.76 -31.52 -1.04
C ALA A 221 -10.30 -31.69 -1.51
N PHE A 222 -9.38 -31.90 -0.58
CA PHE A 222 -7.96 -32.14 -0.88
C PHE A 222 -7.76 -33.48 -1.59
N GLU A 223 -8.29 -34.58 -1.04
CA GLU A 223 -8.16 -35.93 -1.59
C GLU A 223 -8.86 -36.10 -2.94
N GLY A 224 -9.87 -35.27 -3.22
CA GLY A 224 -10.57 -35.23 -4.50
C GLY A 224 -9.79 -34.58 -5.66
N VAL A 225 -8.65 -33.92 -5.39
CA VAL A 225 -7.75 -33.39 -6.44
C VAL A 225 -6.87 -34.52 -6.98
N ALA A 226 -6.68 -34.61 -8.30
CA ALA A 226 -5.84 -35.65 -8.88
C ALA A 226 -4.38 -35.54 -8.39
N ALA A 227 -3.70 -36.68 -8.13
CA ALA A 227 -2.35 -36.68 -7.55
C ALA A 227 -1.30 -35.82 -8.30
N PRO A 228 -1.26 -35.77 -9.65
CA PRO A 228 -0.35 -34.86 -10.37
C PRO A 228 -0.65 -33.38 -10.13
N ASP A 229 -1.91 -33.04 -9.89
CA ASP A 229 -2.35 -31.68 -9.58
C ASP A 229 -2.09 -31.34 -8.12
N GLN A 230 -2.34 -32.27 -7.19
CA GLN A 230 -1.96 -32.12 -5.78
C GLN A 230 -0.47 -31.81 -5.64
N ALA A 231 0.40 -32.48 -6.42
CA ALA A 231 1.84 -32.24 -6.36
C ALA A 231 2.24 -30.81 -6.81
N LYS A 232 1.47 -30.20 -7.71
CA LYS A 232 1.72 -28.85 -8.24
C LYS A 232 1.06 -27.74 -7.41
N ASP A 233 -0.09 -28.05 -6.82
CA ASP A 233 -0.97 -27.09 -6.17
C ASP A 233 -0.82 -27.09 -4.64
N ARG A 234 -0.22 -28.13 -4.06
CA ARG A 234 0.01 -28.18 -2.60
C ARG A 234 0.87 -27.02 -2.11
N PRO A 235 0.70 -26.59 -0.84
CA PRO A 235 1.62 -25.65 -0.21
C PRO A 235 3.06 -26.14 -0.33
N LEU A 236 3.97 -25.24 -0.71
CA LEU A 236 5.39 -25.55 -0.85
C LEU A 236 5.94 -26.06 0.49
N GLY A 237 6.84 -27.06 0.46
CA GLY A 237 7.43 -27.63 1.68
C GLY A 237 6.50 -28.53 2.52
N ALA A 238 5.20 -28.66 2.19
CA ALA A 238 4.26 -29.51 2.91
C ALA A 238 4.26 -30.96 2.37
N PRO A 239 4.58 -32.00 3.18
CA PRO A 239 4.76 -33.35 2.65
C PRO A 239 3.44 -34.13 2.44
N THR A 240 2.44 -33.94 3.30
CA THR A 240 1.18 -34.71 3.34
C THR A 240 0.03 -33.88 3.91
N PHE A 241 -1.22 -34.25 3.60
CA PHE A 241 -2.41 -33.61 4.19
C PHE A 241 -2.45 -33.71 5.71
N ASP A 242 -2.12 -34.87 6.30
CA ASP A 242 -2.13 -35.04 7.75
C ASP A 242 -1.22 -34.03 8.47
N LYS A 243 -0.09 -33.66 7.86
CA LYS A 243 0.81 -32.62 8.40
C LYS A 243 0.21 -31.22 8.27
N ILE A 244 -0.50 -30.95 7.17
CA ILE A 244 -1.24 -29.69 6.97
C ILE A 244 -2.36 -29.57 8.00
N ALA A 245 -3.21 -30.60 8.12
CA ALA A 245 -4.32 -30.64 9.07
C ALA A 245 -3.82 -30.53 10.53
N ALA A 246 -2.73 -31.21 10.88
CA ALA A 246 -2.13 -31.08 12.21
C ALA A 246 -1.61 -29.67 12.50
N ARG A 247 -1.04 -28.97 11.49
CA ARG A 247 -0.53 -27.60 11.66
C ARG A 247 -1.65 -26.57 11.81
N PHE A 248 -2.76 -26.77 11.11
CA PHE A 248 -3.90 -25.85 11.07
C PHE A 248 -5.14 -26.48 11.72
N ALA A 249 -4.94 -27.27 12.77
CA ALA A 249 -5.99 -28.02 13.43
C ALA A 249 -7.08 -27.10 14.01
N GLU A 250 -6.74 -25.87 14.39
CA GLU A 250 -7.73 -24.89 14.82
C GLU A 250 -8.69 -24.45 13.70
N LEU A 251 -8.28 -24.57 12.44
CA LEU A 251 -9.10 -24.25 11.27
C LEU A 251 -9.85 -25.48 10.73
N PHE A 252 -9.22 -26.66 10.74
CA PHE A 252 -9.72 -27.84 10.02
C PHE A 252 -10.06 -29.05 10.89
N GLU A 253 -9.79 -28.98 12.20
CA GLU A 253 -9.56 -30.15 13.06
C GLU A 253 -8.37 -31.01 12.58
N ALA A 254 -7.77 -31.79 13.47
CA ALA A 254 -6.58 -32.57 13.13
C ALA A 254 -6.84 -33.66 12.07
N ASP A 255 -8.10 -34.08 11.88
CA ASP A 255 -8.53 -35.06 10.90
C ASP A 255 -9.05 -34.44 9.58
N GLY A 256 -9.15 -33.11 9.50
CA GLY A 256 -9.67 -32.39 8.33
C GLY A 256 -11.17 -32.52 8.11
N SER A 257 -11.94 -32.91 9.13
CA SER A 257 -13.39 -33.17 9.06
C SER A 257 -14.26 -31.92 8.94
N VAL A 258 -13.68 -30.72 9.08
CA VAL A 258 -14.43 -29.45 8.92
C VAL A 258 -14.86 -29.29 7.47
N LYS A 259 -16.12 -28.86 7.25
CA LYS A 259 -16.64 -28.52 5.92
C LYS A 259 -16.05 -27.23 5.37
N GLY A 260 -15.95 -27.11 4.06
CA GLY A 260 -15.34 -25.94 3.41
C GLY A 260 -15.95 -24.59 3.82
N ASP A 261 -17.28 -24.51 3.93
CA ASP A 261 -17.99 -23.32 4.43
C ASP A 261 -17.63 -22.99 5.89
N ALA A 262 -17.66 -23.98 6.78
CA ALA A 262 -17.29 -23.81 8.17
C ALA A 262 -15.80 -23.45 8.35
N ALA A 263 -14.92 -23.95 7.48
CA ALA A 263 -13.51 -23.57 7.47
C ALA A 263 -13.33 -22.10 7.05
N ILE A 264 -14.08 -21.62 6.05
CA ILE A 264 -14.10 -20.19 5.67
C ILE A 264 -14.59 -19.34 6.83
N ASP A 265 -15.68 -19.71 7.51
CA ASP A 265 -16.19 -18.97 8.67
C ASP A 265 -15.14 -18.83 9.78
N ARG A 266 -14.40 -19.91 10.06
CA ARG A 266 -13.28 -19.90 11.03
C ARG A 266 -12.13 -18.99 10.59
N ILE A 267 -11.80 -18.98 9.30
CA ILE A 267 -10.77 -18.09 8.75
C ILE A 267 -11.23 -16.63 8.85
N VAL A 268 -12.45 -16.31 8.44
CA VAL A 268 -13.04 -14.97 8.53
C VAL A 268 -13.02 -14.45 9.96
N ALA A 269 -13.45 -15.28 10.93
CA ALA A 269 -13.46 -14.92 12.34
C ALA A 269 -12.08 -14.55 12.90
N ARG A 270 -11.00 -15.13 12.35
CA ARG A 270 -9.62 -14.79 12.73
C ARG A 270 -9.03 -13.64 11.92
N MET A 271 -9.39 -13.53 10.65
CA MET A 271 -8.79 -12.58 9.72
C MET A 271 -9.43 -11.18 9.80
N ASP A 272 -10.74 -11.06 10.04
CA ASP A 272 -11.41 -9.76 10.13
C ASP A 272 -10.85 -8.84 11.23
N PRO A 273 -10.58 -9.32 12.46
CA PRO A 273 -9.97 -8.49 13.49
C PRO A 273 -8.60 -7.96 13.07
N VAL A 274 -7.76 -8.79 12.45
CA VAL A 274 -6.40 -8.38 12.06
C VAL A 274 -6.38 -7.50 10.81
N LEU A 275 -7.32 -7.68 9.88
CA LEU A 275 -7.60 -6.73 8.80
C LEU A 275 -8.13 -5.39 9.31
N THR A 276 -8.67 -5.35 10.52
CA THR A 276 -9.09 -4.08 11.14
C THR A 276 -7.89 -3.41 11.80
N THR A 277 -7.09 -4.16 12.57
CA THR A 277 -5.96 -3.59 13.32
C THR A 277 -4.78 -3.18 12.45
N THR A 278 -4.51 -3.89 11.36
CA THR A 278 -3.38 -3.56 10.45
C THR A 278 -3.72 -2.49 9.42
N ARG A 279 -5.01 -2.14 9.26
CA ARG A 279 -5.49 -1.23 8.21
C ARG A 279 -4.85 0.16 8.27
N ASP A 280 -4.80 0.76 9.46
CA ASP A 280 -4.31 2.13 9.61
C ASP A 280 -2.81 2.22 9.29
N ASP A 281 -2.03 1.23 9.72
CA ASP A 281 -0.59 1.15 9.40
C ASP A 281 -0.37 0.93 7.90
N ILE A 282 -1.18 0.07 7.26
CA ILE A 282 -1.14 -0.15 5.82
C ILE A 282 -1.53 1.10 5.06
N ILE A 283 -2.61 1.78 5.43
CA ILE A 283 -3.02 3.03 4.79
C ILE A 283 -1.89 4.04 4.90
N ALA A 284 -1.36 4.23 6.10
CA ALA A 284 -0.38 5.25 6.35
C ALA A 284 0.96 4.92 5.66
N ALA A 285 1.36 3.64 5.59
CA ALA A 285 2.52 3.16 4.82
C ALA A 285 2.34 3.40 3.32
N GLY A 286 1.15 3.08 2.78
CA GLY A 286 0.80 3.33 1.38
C GLY A 286 0.84 4.82 1.04
N VAL A 287 0.25 5.68 1.87
CA VAL A 287 0.32 7.14 1.70
C VAL A 287 1.77 7.64 1.71
N ALA A 288 2.60 7.16 2.65
CA ALA A 288 4.00 7.58 2.72
C ALA A 288 4.79 7.13 1.49
N LEU A 289 4.51 5.93 0.98
CA LEU A 289 5.24 5.35 -0.15
C LEU A 289 4.78 5.89 -1.52
N LEU A 290 3.49 6.24 -1.64
CA LEU A 290 2.80 6.46 -2.92
C LEU A 290 2.11 7.83 -3.03
N GLY A 291 1.96 8.56 -1.93
CA GLY A 291 1.21 9.81 -1.83
C GLY A 291 -0.31 9.63 -1.66
N ALA A 292 -0.86 8.44 -1.94
CA ALA A 292 -2.24 8.05 -1.69
C ALA A 292 -2.34 6.52 -1.60
N VAL A 293 -3.42 5.99 -1.01
CA VAL A 293 -3.66 4.53 -0.99
C VAL A 293 -4.47 4.13 -2.23
N PRO A 294 -3.94 3.24 -3.09
CA PRO A 294 -4.69 2.64 -4.19
C PRO A 294 -5.99 1.96 -3.74
N GLU A 295 -7.01 1.95 -4.59
CA GLU A 295 -8.34 1.38 -4.30
C GLU A 295 -8.28 -0.11 -3.91
N GLY A 296 -7.30 -0.87 -4.41
CA GLY A 296 -7.02 -2.25 -4.01
C GLY A 296 -5.91 -2.45 -2.97
N GLY A 297 -5.39 -1.38 -2.38
CA GLY A 297 -4.40 -1.43 -1.31
C GLY A 297 -4.91 -2.01 0.00
N THR A 298 -6.23 -2.03 0.20
CA THR A 298 -6.87 -2.50 1.43
C THR A 298 -8.00 -3.49 1.13
N VAL A 299 -8.07 -4.55 1.93
CA VAL A 299 -9.17 -5.53 1.88
C VAL A 299 -10.36 -5.08 2.74
N ASN A 300 -11.58 -5.11 2.19
CA ASN A 300 -12.81 -4.67 2.85
C ASN A 300 -13.55 -5.79 3.61
N GLY A 301 -12.80 -6.55 4.41
CA GLY A 301 -13.27 -7.73 5.15
C GLY A 301 -12.87 -9.04 4.47
N ALA A 302 -12.65 -10.08 5.26
CA ALA A 302 -12.05 -11.33 4.82
C ALA A 302 -12.92 -12.09 3.81
N ASN A 303 -14.25 -11.92 3.87
CA ASN A 303 -15.20 -12.55 2.95
C ASN A 303 -15.57 -11.66 1.75
N ALA A 304 -15.11 -10.41 1.73
CA ALA A 304 -15.31 -9.54 0.56
C ALA A 304 -14.35 -9.95 -0.54
N GLN A 305 -14.81 -9.92 -1.80
CA GLN A 305 -13.93 -10.10 -2.95
C GLN A 305 -12.84 -9.04 -2.93
N MET A 306 -11.60 -9.47 -3.10
CA MET A 306 -10.47 -8.56 -3.19
C MET A 306 -10.48 -7.87 -4.56
N SER A 307 -10.20 -6.57 -4.54
CA SER A 307 -9.97 -5.75 -5.74
C SER A 307 -8.50 -5.82 -6.18
N ASP A 308 -8.23 -5.53 -7.45
CA ASP A 308 -6.86 -5.48 -7.97
C ASP A 308 -6.01 -4.49 -7.16
N ALA A 309 -4.92 -4.96 -6.57
CA ALA A 309 -3.93 -4.15 -5.86
C ALA A 309 -2.98 -3.37 -6.79
N SER A 310 -3.08 -3.61 -8.11
CA SER A 310 -2.27 -2.95 -9.14
C SER A 310 -2.42 -1.42 -9.07
N GLN A 311 -1.35 -0.75 -8.64
CA GLN A 311 -1.31 0.69 -8.37
C GLN A 311 -1.17 1.56 -9.62
N LEU A 312 -0.83 0.95 -10.75
CA LEU A 312 -0.74 1.60 -12.03
C LEU A 312 -1.90 1.20 -12.96
N ALA A 313 -2.84 0.35 -12.49
CA ALA A 313 -4.14 0.17 -13.12
C ALA A 313 -5.03 1.42 -13.03
N GLY A 314 -4.71 2.36 -12.12
CA GLY A 314 -5.40 3.64 -11.94
C GLY A 314 -4.72 4.85 -12.61
N MET A 315 -3.59 4.66 -13.31
CA MET A 315 -3.03 5.78 -14.08
C MET A 315 -3.98 6.06 -15.23
N GLY A 316 -4.44 7.30 -15.34
CA GLY A 316 -5.30 7.71 -16.46
C GLY A 316 -4.75 7.23 -17.81
N THR A 317 -5.63 7.15 -18.81
CA THR A 317 -5.29 6.49 -20.09
C THR A 317 -4.32 7.30 -20.96
N THR A 318 -3.99 8.53 -20.58
CA THR A 318 -3.16 9.44 -21.36
C THR A 318 -1.73 9.58 -20.81
N PHE A 319 -0.81 9.98 -21.68
CA PHE A 319 0.56 10.30 -21.29
C PHE A 319 0.65 11.39 -20.21
N ALA A 320 -0.24 12.41 -20.27
CA ALA A 320 -0.25 13.50 -19.30
C ALA A 320 -0.64 13.02 -17.89
N GLU A 321 -1.51 12.02 -17.77
CA GLU A 321 -1.89 11.45 -16.48
C GLU A 321 -0.81 10.48 -15.96
N ARG A 322 -0.15 9.75 -16.87
CA ARG A 322 0.83 8.71 -16.50
C ARG A 322 2.21 9.26 -16.14
N ALA A 323 2.70 10.22 -16.91
CA ALA A 323 4.08 10.69 -16.79
C ALA A 323 4.41 11.23 -15.38
N PRO A 324 3.58 12.08 -14.75
CA PRO A 324 3.91 12.62 -13.42
C PRO A 324 4.00 11.54 -12.34
N VAL A 325 3.17 10.50 -12.41
CA VAL A 325 3.18 9.38 -11.46
C VAL A 325 4.49 8.61 -11.58
N ILE A 326 4.86 8.17 -12.79
CA ILE A 326 6.12 7.42 -13.02
C ILE A 326 7.34 8.26 -12.64
N MET A 327 7.30 9.56 -12.91
CA MET A 327 8.37 10.47 -12.51
C MET A 327 8.56 10.52 -10.99
N ARG A 328 7.48 10.50 -10.19
CA ARG A 328 7.59 10.41 -8.71
C ARG A 328 8.26 9.12 -8.26
N PHE A 329 7.89 7.98 -8.86
CA PHE A 329 8.53 6.69 -8.58
C PHE A 329 10.03 6.71 -8.90
N LEU A 330 10.42 7.26 -10.07
CA LEU A 330 11.82 7.41 -10.46
C LEU A 330 12.62 8.27 -9.48
N LEU A 331 12.10 9.43 -9.08
CA LEU A 331 12.78 10.33 -8.14
C LEU A 331 12.92 9.72 -6.74
N ARG A 332 11.95 8.91 -6.32
CA ARG A 332 12.00 8.16 -5.06
C ARG A 332 13.06 7.06 -5.09
N ASP A 333 13.02 6.21 -6.12
CA ASP A 333 13.88 5.02 -6.18
C ASP A 333 15.34 5.36 -6.54
N PHE A 334 15.57 6.56 -7.06
CA PHE A 334 16.86 7.10 -7.43
C PHE A 334 17.00 8.55 -6.93
N PRO A 335 17.27 8.75 -5.62
CA PRO A 335 17.30 10.07 -4.98
C PRO A 335 18.38 11.02 -5.52
N GLN A 336 19.36 10.50 -6.28
CA GLN A 336 20.34 11.31 -7.01
C GLN A 336 19.76 12.00 -8.26
N LEU A 337 18.56 11.61 -8.70
CA LEU A 337 17.92 12.20 -9.87
C LEU A 337 17.18 13.49 -9.50
N GLN A 338 16.96 14.30 -10.53
CA GLN A 338 16.17 15.51 -10.47
C GLN A 338 14.97 15.39 -11.41
N ASP A 339 13.97 16.25 -11.30
CA ASP A 339 12.75 16.18 -12.09
C ASP A 339 13.00 16.08 -13.62
N PHE A 340 14.00 16.81 -14.13
CA PHE A 340 14.38 16.76 -15.53
C PHE A 340 15.02 15.42 -15.95
N HIS A 341 15.64 14.70 -15.02
CA HIS A 341 16.13 13.35 -15.27
C HIS A 341 14.94 12.42 -15.48
N ALA A 342 14.01 12.40 -14.53
CA ALA A 342 12.79 11.59 -14.62
C ALA A 342 12.01 11.91 -15.91
N ALA A 343 11.86 13.19 -16.25
CA ALA A 343 11.23 13.60 -17.50
C ALA A 343 12.00 13.13 -18.75
N GLY A 344 13.34 13.08 -18.71
CA GLY A 344 14.16 12.54 -19.80
C GLY A 344 13.92 11.05 -20.06
N VAL A 345 13.65 10.26 -19.01
CA VAL A 345 13.21 8.85 -19.14
C VAL A 345 11.82 8.80 -19.80
N LEU A 346 10.86 9.57 -19.30
CA LEU A 346 9.50 9.61 -19.86
C LEU A 346 9.45 10.13 -21.29
N GLY A 347 10.38 10.99 -21.70
CA GLY A 347 10.55 11.42 -23.09
C GLY A 347 10.90 10.28 -24.04
N ASN A 348 11.76 9.36 -23.58
CA ASN A 348 12.09 8.14 -24.31
C ASN A 348 10.89 7.19 -24.37
N ILE A 349 10.27 6.89 -23.23
CA ILE A 349 9.08 6.04 -23.14
C ILE A 349 7.94 6.58 -24.03
N GLY A 350 7.71 7.89 -24.03
CA GLY A 350 6.69 8.54 -24.85
C GLY A 350 6.87 8.28 -26.34
N ARG A 351 8.12 8.29 -26.83
CA ARG A 351 8.44 7.92 -28.22
C ARG A 351 8.26 6.42 -28.46
N GLU A 352 8.80 5.58 -27.59
CA GLU A 352 8.76 4.12 -27.74
C GLU A 352 7.32 3.58 -27.80
N THR A 353 6.41 4.21 -27.06
CA THR A 353 5.05 3.72 -26.87
C THR A 353 3.98 4.57 -27.56
N GLY A 354 4.36 5.66 -28.23
CA GLY A 354 3.40 6.65 -28.73
C GLY A 354 2.55 7.30 -27.61
N GLY A 355 3.16 7.52 -26.45
CA GLY A 355 2.50 8.04 -25.25
C GLY A 355 1.63 7.00 -24.54
N PHE A 356 2.14 5.78 -24.38
CA PHE A 356 1.47 4.60 -23.80
C PHE A 356 0.31 4.02 -24.62
N ARG A 357 0.24 4.35 -25.92
CA ARG A 357 -0.78 3.81 -26.84
C ARG A 357 -0.40 2.45 -27.41
N LEU A 358 0.89 2.14 -27.42
CA LEU A 358 1.47 0.94 -28.02
C LEU A 358 2.46 0.34 -27.02
N MET A 359 2.15 -0.86 -26.54
CA MET A 359 3.07 -1.62 -25.65
C MET A 359 3.81 -2.72 -26.40
N GLN A 360 3.31 -3.15 -27.55
CA GLN A 360 3.93 -4.14 -28.42
C GLN A 360 4.27 -3.51 -29.77
N GLU A 361 5.45 -3.81 -30.31
CA GLU A 361 5.88 -3.31 -31.62
C GLU A 361 4.92 -3.80 -32.72
N VAL A 362 4.37 -2.87 -33.51
CA VAL A 362 3.30 -3.14 -34.48
C VAL A 362 3.81 -3.87 -35.73
N ARG A 363 5.05 -3.61 -36.17
CA ARG A 363 5.64 -4.20 -37.40
C ARG A 363 7.12 -4.57 -37.21
N PRO A 364 7.42 -5.61 -36.41
CA PRO A 364 8.78 -6.01 -36.18
C PRO A 364 9.47 -6.49 -37.45
N LYS A 365 10.67 -5.97 -37.71
CA LYS A 365 11.49 -6.39 -38.87
C LYS A 365 12.02 -7.83 -38.72
N LYS A 366 12.21 -8.30 -37.49
CA LYS A 366 12.67 -9.65 -37.13
C LYS A 366 12.14 -10.07 -35.75
N GLY A 367 11.88 -11.36 -35.56
CA GLY A 367 11.43 -11.91 -34.28
C GLY A 367 10.07 -11.37 -33.83
N ARG A 368 9.84 -11.33 -32.52
CA ARG A 368 8.59 -10.83 -31.91
C ARG A 368 8.56 -9.30 -31.74
N GLY A 369 9.67 -8.60 -32.00
CA GLY A 369 9.77 -7.16 -31.80
C GLY A 369 9.95 -6.71 -30.36
N GLY A 370 9.87 -5.40 -30.16
CA GLY A 370 9.85 -4.73 -28.86
C GLY A 370 8.58 -5.00 -28.05
N LEU A 371 8.71 -5.03 -26.72
CA LEU A 371 7.61 -5.16 -25.76
C LEU A 371 7.84 -4.21 -24.57
N GLY A 372 6.78 -3.63 -24.02
CA GLY A 372 6.80 -2.77 -22.84
C GLY A 372 7.18 -1.30 -23.10
N TRP A 373 7.34 -0.54 -22.02
CA TRP A 373 7.62 0.90 -21.99
C TRP A 373 8.90 1.26 -22.74
N LEU A 374 9.92 0.42 -22.64
CA LEU A 374 11.24 0.62 -23.24
C LEU A 374 11.43 -0.27 -24.48
N GLN A 375 10.33 -0.83 -25.01
CA GLN A 375 10.33 -1.69 -26.19
C GLN A 375 11.45 -2.74 -26.17
N TRP A 376 11.61 -3.43 -25.03
CA TRP A 376 12.65 -4.43 -24.84
C TRP A 376 12.59 -5.45 -25.98
N THR A 377 13.73 -5.62 -26.65
CA THR A 377 13.86 -6.42 -27.86
C THR A 377 14.94 -7.48 -27.68
N GLY A 378 14.85 -8.60 -28.41
CA GLY A 378 15.86 -9.65 -28.39
C GLY A 378 16.03 -10.30 -27.02
N ASP A 379 17.26 -10.36 -26.50
CA ASP A 379 17.51 -10.99 -25.20
C ASP A 379 17.01 -10.16 -24.02
N ARG A 380 16.96 -8.82 -24.14
CA ARG A 380 16.31 -7.98 -23.12
C ARG A 380 14.81 -8.27 -23.01
N ARG A 381 14.13 -8.55 -24.13
CA ARG A 381 12.74 -9.00 -24.13
C ARG A 381 12.56 -10.31 -23.37
N LYS A 382 13.44 -11.29 -23.61
CA LYS A 382 13.37 -12.59 -22.92
C LYS A 382 13.58 -12.42 -21.42
N LYS A 383 14.52 -11.54 -21.01
CA LYS A 383 14.73 -11.20 -19.60
C LYS A 383 13.49 -10.53 -19.00
N PHE A 384 12.89 -9.57 -19.70
CA PHE A 384 11.64 -8.92 -19.27
C PHE A 384 10.50 -9.91 -19.10
N GLU A 385 10.25 -10.74 -20.12
CA GLU A 385 9.18 -11.74 -20.07
C GLU A 385 9.43 -12.79 -18.98
N ALA A 386 10.68 -13.19 -18.73
CA ALA A 386 11.05 -14.11 -17.65
C ALA A 386 10.94 -13.45 -16.25
N PHE A 387 11.18 -12.14 -16.16
CA PHE A 387 11.03 -11.36 -14.93
C PHE A 387 9.57 -11.26 -14.48
N CYS A 388 8.60 -11.40 -15.40
CA CYS A 388 7.17 -11.30 -15.13
C CYS A 388 6.44 -12.66 -15.00
N VAL A 389 7.09 -13.73 -14.54
CA VAL A 389 6.53 -15.11 -14.46
C VAL A 389 6.01 -15.45 -13.04
N PRO A 390 4.87 -16.19 -12.88
CA PRO A 390 4.03 -16.79 -13.92
C PRO A 390 3.39 -15.71 -14.81
N PRO A 391 3.15 -16.00 -16.10
CA PRO A 391 2.66 -14.98 -17.03
C PRO A 391 1.33 -14.42 -16.53
N ILE A 392 1.36 -13.18 -16.05
CA ILE A 392 0.16 -12.38 -15.83
C ILE A 392 -0.47 -12.19 -17.22
N PRO A 393 -1.75 -12.51 -17.45
CA PRO A 393 -2.44 -12.08 -18.65
C PRO A 393 -2.33 -10.55 -18.76
N GLY A 394 -1.55 -10.06 -19.72
CA GLY A 394 -1.23 -8.65 -19.83
C GLY A 394 0.05 -8.22 -19.10
N THR A 395 1.17 -8.95 -19.26
CA THR A 395 2.56 -8.58 -18.87
C THR A 395 3.03 -7.18 -19.33
N GLU A 396 2.15 -6.41 -19.95
CA GLU A 396 2.20 -4.99 -20.24
C GLU A 396 1.76 -4.11 -19.04
N THR A 397 1.53 -4.70 -17.85
CA THR A 397 1.19 -3.91 -16.66
C THR A 397 2.27 -2.88 -16.38
N ASN A 398 1.84 -1.70 -15.99
CA ASN A 398 2.74 -0.58 -15.74
C ASN A 398 3.76 -0.93 -14.63
N GLU A 399 3.41 -1.84 -13.71
CA GLU A 399 4.23 -2.32 -12.59
C GLU A 399 5.38 -3.18 -13.08
N GLY A 400 5.09 -4.17 -13.93
CA GLY A 400 6.11 -5.03 -14.52
C GLY A 400 7.10 -4.20 -15.33
N ASN A 401 6.59 -3.22 -16.09
CA ASN A 401 7.43 -2.30 -16.86
C ASN A 401 8.36 -1.46 -15.97
N TYR A 402 7.81 -0.81 -14.94
CA TYR A 402 8.61 0.00 -14.03
C TYR A 402 9.64 -0.84 -13.26
N ALA A 403 9.22 -1.98 -12.71
CA ALA A 403 10.05 -2.86 -11.90
C ALA A 403 11.24 -3.41 -12.70
N PHE A 404 11.01 -3.85 -13.94
CA PHE A 404 12.08 -4.36 -14.79
C PHE A 404 13.05 -3.25 -15.24
N MET A 405 12.54 -2.07 -15.61
CA MET A 405 13.38 -0.90 -15.90
C MET A 405 14.31 -0.58 -14.73
N ARG A 406 13.76 -0.53 -13.52
CA ARG A 406 14.52 -0.24 -12.31
C ARG A 406 15.54 -1.34 -12.00
N HIS A 407 15.18 -2.61 -12.18
CA HIS A 407 16.09 -3.74 -12.06
C HIS A 407 17.30 -3.58 -13.00
N GLU A 408 17.07 -3.25 -14.27
CA GLU A 408 18.15 -3.02 -15.23
C GLU A 408 19.01 -1.81 -14.84
N MET A 409 18.40 -0.68 -14.45
CA MET A 409 19.13 0.53 -14.03
C MET A 409 20.02 0.33 -12.80
N LYS A 410 19.66 -0.60 -11.90
CA LYS A 410 20.49 -0.97 -10.74
C LYS A 410 21.50 -2.07 -11.05
N GLY A 411 21.25 -2.88 -12.08
CA GLY A 411 22.05 -4.03 -12.48
C GLY A 411 22.78 -3.82 -13.80
N ASP A 412 22.42 -4.61 -14.81
CA ASP A 412 23.13 -4.72 -16.10
C ASP A 412 23.28 -3.37 -16.85
N GLU A 413 22.35 -2.42 -16.66
CA GLU A 413 22.36 -1.10 -17.29
C GLU A 413 22.84 0.01 -16.33
N LYS A 414 23.41 -0.33 -15.16
CA LYS A 414 23.96 0.65 -14.22
C LYS A 414 24.95 1.63 -14.86
N PRO A 415 25.89 1.23 -15.74
CA PRO A 415 26.79 2.19 -16.39
C PRO A 415 26.07 3.21 -17.27
N ALA A 416 24.97 2.80 -17.94
CA ALA A 416 24.14 3.71 -18.71
C ALA A 416 23.37 4.67 -17.80
N PHE A 417 22.85 4.14 -16.69
CA PHE A 417 22.18 4.92 -15.66
C PHE A 417 23.11 5.96 -15.00
N ASP A 418 24.33 5.57 -14.61
CA ASP A 418 25.31 6.47 -13.99
C ASP A 418 25.67 7.63 -14.94
N ALA A 419 25.87 7.34 -16.23
CA ALA A 419 26.12 8.37 -17.24
C ALA A 419 24.92 9.33 -17.40
N PHE A 420 23.70 8.79 -17.32
CA PHE A 420 22.46 9.57 -17.37
C PHE A 420 22.28 10.45 -16.12
N ALA A 421 22.54 9.91 -14.92
CA ALA A 421 22.42 10.64 -13.66
C ALA A 421 23.46 11.77 -13.51
N ALA A 422 24.57 11.70 -14.24
CA ALA A 422 25.59 12.75 -14.29
C ALA A 422 25.22 13.94 -15.19
N THR A 423 24.06 13.90 -15.87
CA THR A 423 23.61 15.00 -16.73
C THR A 423 23.04 16.17 -15.92
N THR A 424 22.98 17.36 -16.52
CA THR A 424 22.66 18.60 -15.78
C THR A 424 21.45 19.35 -16.34
N ASN A 425 20.82 18.82 -17.39
CA ASN A 425 19.63 19.43 -17.98
C ASN A 425 18.79 18.39 -18.76
N LEU A 426 17.51 18.71 -18.98
CA LEU A 426 16.53 17.86 -19.66
C LEU A 426 17.02 17.33 -21.02
N ALA A 427 17.62 18.19 -21.84
CA ALA A 427 18.06 17.82 -23.19
C ALA A 427 19.17 16.77 -23.14
N SER A 428 20.18 16.98 -22.29
CA SER A 428 21.27 16.02 -22.06
C SER A 428 20.79 14.73 -21.40
N ALA A 429 19.90 14.80 -20.41
CA ALA A 429 19.29 13.62 -19.77
C ALA A 429 18.55 12.75 -20.78
N THR A 430 17.70 13.37 -21.61
CA THR A 430 16.94 12.67 -22.66
C THR A 430 17.88 12.01 -23.68
N ALA A 431 18.91 12.72 -24.12
CA ALA A 431 19.87 12.23 -25.11
C ALA A 431 20.78 11.12 -24.58
N VAL A 432 21.25 11.23 -23.35
CA VAL A 432 22.11 10.22 -22.72
C VAL A 432 21.30 8.96 -22.41
N PHE A 433 20.08 9.09 -21.88
CA PHE A 433 19.20 7.94 -21.68
C PHE A 433 18.92 7.21 -23.00
N MET A 434 18.58 7.97 -24.06
CA MET A 434 18.38 7.42 -25.40
C MET A 434 19.62 6.68 -25.92
N SER A 435 20.79 7.33 -25.90
CA SER A 435 22.00 6.80 -26.55
C SER A 435 22.68 5.70 -25.75
N LYS A 436 22.53 5.68 -24.43
CA LYS A 436 23.20 4.72 -23.55
C LYS A 436 22.30 3.59 -23.10
N TYR A 437 21.04 3.86 -22.76
CA TYR A 437 20.10 2.85 -22.26
C TYR A 437 19.26 2.23 -23.39
N GLU A 438 18.55 3.06 -24.16
CA GLU A 438 17.66 2.57 -25.23
C GLU A 438 18.42 2.05 -26.45
N ARG A 439 19.44 2.81 -26.88
CA ARG A 439 20.27 2.53 -28.07
C ARG A 439 19.41 2.24 -29.31
N PRO A 440 18.43 3.11 -29.65
CA PRO A 440 17.48 2.83 -30.72
C PRO A 440 18.15 2.90 -32.09
N GLY A 441 17.69 2.08 -33.04
CA GLY A 441 18.18 2.14 -34.42
C GLY A 441 17.83 3.46 -35.13
N VAL A 442 16.75 4.13 -34.72
CA VAL A 442 16.39 5.48 -35.17
C VAL A 442 16.31 6.38 -33.93
N PRO A 443 17.26 7.32 -33.76
CA PRO A 443 17.32 8.16 -32.56
C PRO A 443 16.05 8.97 -32.30
N ALA A 444 15.54 9.72 -33.29
CA ALA A 444 14.38 10.61 -33.14
C ALA A 444 14.45 11.52 -31.90
N LEU A 445 15.63 12.11 -31.66
CA LEU A 445 15.91 12.86 -30.42
C LEU A 445 14.97 14.04 -30.20
N ASP A 446 14.63 14.79 -31.25
CA ASP A 446 13.75 15.95 -31.15
C ASP A 446 12.36 15.57 -30.60
N GLU A 447 11.80 14.46 -31.08
CA GLU A 447 10.50 13.95 -30.63
C GLU A 447 10.56 13.44 -29.18
N ARG A 448 11.66 12.78 -28.79
CA ARG A 448 11.88 12.38 -27.40
C ARG A 448 11.98 13.59 -26.48
N GLN A 449 12.65 14.66 -26.92
CA GLN A 449 12.75 15.92 -26.18
C GLN A 449 11.40 16.65 -26.12
N ASP A 450 10.55 16.57 -27.14
CA ASP A 450 9.17 17.06 -27.08
C ASP A 450 8.36 16.33 -26.02
N TRP A 451 8.43 15.00 -25.98
CA TRP A 451 7.78 14.19 -24.94
C TRP A 451 8.35 14.47 -23.55
N ALA A 452 9.66 14.64 -23.42
CA ALA A 452 10.32 14.98 -22.16
C ALA A 452 9.86 16.34 -21.64
N ARG A 453 9.73 17.34 -22.52
CA ARG A 453 9.17 18.66 -22.17
C ARG A 453 7.73 18.53 -21.69
N LYS A 454 6.87 17.81 -22.42
CA LYS A 454 5.48 17.55 -21.98
C LYS A 454 5.41 16.89 -20.61
N ALA A 455 6.25 15.88 -20.36
CA ALA A 455 6.29 15.21 -19.07
C ALA A 455 6.71 16.17 -17.95
N LEU A 456 7.76 16.96 -18.18
CA LEU A 456 8.26 17.93 -17.21
C LEU A 456 7.27 19.06 -16.95
N ASP A 457 6.63 19.58 -18.01
CA ASP A 457 5.63 20.64 -17.93
C ASP A 457 4.43 20.18 -17.12
N VAL A 458 3.91 18.97 -17.36
CA VAL A 458 2.77 18.45 -16.58
C VAL A 458 3.20 18.11 -15.15
N PHE A 459 4.41 17.60 -14.93
CA PHE A 459 4.93 17.33 -13.59
C PHE A 459 5.15 18.60 -12.76
N ARG A 460 5.55 19.72 -13.38
CA ARG A 460 5.78 21.01 -12.71
C ARG A 460 4.55 21.92 -12.63
N ALA A 461 3.65 21.80 -13.60
CA ALA A 461 2.34 22.44 -13.56
C ALA A 461 1.44 21.77 -12.52
N ALA A 462 1.70 20.51 -12.19
CA ALA A 462 1.28 19.93 -10.92
C ALA A 462 2.06 20.64 -9.79
N PRO A 463 1.39 21.26 -8.80
CA PRO A 463 2.07 21.99 -7.73
C PRO A 463 3.13 21.13 -7.03
N PRO A 464 4.31 21.68 -6.64
CA PRO A 464 5.16 21.03 -5.65
C PRO A 464 4.35 21.00 -4.36
N ASP A 465 3.89 19.81 -3.98
CA ASP A 465 2.76 19.55 -3.08
C ASP A 465 1.37 19.98 -3.61
N GLN A 466 0.83 19.23 -4.57
CA GLN A 466 -0.57 18.78 -4.52
C GLN A 466 -0.73 17.35 -5.06
N PRO A 467 -0.88 16.33 -4.20
CA PRO A 467 -1.89 15.29 -4.42
C PRO A 467 -3.26 15.99 -4.43
N GLY A 468 -4.18 15.61 -5.33
CA GLY A 468 -5.48 16.28 -5.56
C GLY A 468 -6.05 16.98 -4.32
N ASP A 469 -6.18 18.29 -4.44
CA ASP A 469 -6.28 19.25 -3.34
C ASP A 469 -7.28 18.90 -2.23
N ALA A 470 -6.75 18.43 -1.11
CA ALA A 470 -7.10 18.87 0.24
C ALA A 470 -6.19 18.18 1.26
N GLN A 471 -4.92 18.60 1.45
CA GLN A 471 -4.17 18.24 2.65
C GLN A 471 -2.83 18.94 2.88
N ALA A 472 -2.80 19.82 3.87
CA ALA A 472 -1.64 20.02 4.75
C ALA A 472 -2.13 20.31 6.19
N ALA A 473 -2.95 19.39 6.72
CA ALA A 473 -3.17 19.08 8.14
C ALA A 473 -4.32 18.05 8.26
N GLY A 474 -3.99 16.76 8.44
CA GLY A 474 -4.97 15.70 8.70
C GLY A 474 -5.53 15.04 7.43
N GLY A 475 -5.76 13.73 7.46
CA GLY A 475 -6.12 12.77 6.36
C GLY A 475 -7.07 13.20 5.22
N THR A 476 -7.60 12.27 4.42
CA THR A 476 -8.70 12.59 3.47
C THR A 476 -9.82 13.35 4.19
N ILE A 477 -10.75 14.04 3.49
CA ILE A 477 -11.91 14.67 4.18
C ILE A 477 -12.59 13.66 5.11
N VAL A 478 -12.71 12.40 4.69
CA VAL A 478 -13.25 11.30 5.51
C VAL A 478 -12.37 11.02 6.73
N ASP A 479 -11.04 11.02 6.61
CA ASP A 479 -10.13 10.82 7.73
C ASP A 479 -10.07 12.02 8.67
N GLN A 480 -10.16 13.24 8.14
CA GLN A 480 -10.30 14.45 8.94
C GLN A 480 -11.62 14.40 9.69
N LEU A 481 -12.72 14.01 9.04
CA LEU A 481 -13.99 13.75 9.71
C LEU A 481 -13.84 12.67 10.79
N ARG A 482 -13.15 11.54 10.52
CA ARG A 482 -12.84 10.52 11.53
C ARG A 482 -12.04 11.09 12.70
N ALA A 483 -11.08 11.97 12.43
CA ALA A 483 -10.29 12.63 13.47
C ALA A 483 -11.14 13.60 14.30
N GLN A 484 -12.03 14.38 13.69
CA GLN A 484 -12.96 15.26 14.40
C GLN A 484 -13.98 14.46 15.22
N ILE A 485 -14.45 13.32 14.70
CA ILE A 485 -15.30 12.36 15.44
C ILE A 485 -14.55 11.79 16.64
N LYS A 486 -13.31 11.30 16.45
CA LYS A 486 -12.46 10.77 17.52
C LYS A 486 -12.14 11.83 18.58
N ALA A 487 -11.95 13.08 18.16
CA ALA A 487 -11.72 14.22 19.04
C ALA A 487 -13.00 14.71 19.76
N GLY A 488 -14.17 14.09 19.51
CA GLY A 488 -15.44 14.48 20.11
C GLY A 488 -16.03 15.79 19.57
N LYS A 489 -15.47 16.33 18.48
CA LYS A 489 -15.93 17.58 17.84
C LYS A 489 -17.12 17.35 16.91
N ILE A 490 -17.33 16.12 16.46
CA ILE A 490 -18.53 15.70 15.75
C ILE A 490 -19.18 14.58 16.57
N THR A 491 -20.43 14.81 16.96
CA THR A 491 -21.27 13.82 17.65
C THR A 491 -22.52 13.56 16.84
N PHE A 492 -23.16 12.42 17.10
CA PHE A 492 -24.31 11.96 16.33
C PHE A 492 -25.49 11.72 17.26
N LYS A 493 -26.69 12.10 16.83
CA LYS A 493 -27.94 11.74 17.52
C LYS A 493 -28.14 10.22 17.55
N GLU A 494 -27.68 9.53 16.49
CA GLU A 494 -27.80 8.08 16.33
C GLU A 494 -26.55 7.51 15.63
N PRO A 495 -26.09 6.29 15.97
CA PRO A 495 -24.84 5.72 15.41
C PRO A 495 -24.82 5.59 13.88
N ALA A 496 -25.97 5.34 13.24
CA ALA A 496 -26.06 5.15 11.80
C ALA A 496 -25.63 6.39 10.99
N LEU A 497 -25.77 7.60 11.57
CA LEU A 497 -25.38 8.85 10.93
C LEU A 497 -23.86 8.96 10.73
N GLN A 498 -23.07 8.32 11.58
CA GLN A 498 -21.62 8.25 11.41
C GLN A 498 -21.26 7.51 10.12
N SER A 499 -21.88 6.35 9.89
CA SER A 499 -21.66 5.58 8.66
C SER A 499 -22.14 6.33 7.42
N GLN A 500 -23.22 7.10 7.51
CA GLN A 500 -23.68 7.96 6.41
C GLN A 500 -22.71 9.08 6.09
N LEU A 501 -22.24 9.81 7.12
CA LEU A 501 -21.28 10.91 6.95
C LEU A 501 -19.99 10.43 6.32
N LEU A 502 -19.50 9.25 6.71
CA LEU A 502 -18.25 8.67 6.22
C LEU A 502 -18.42 7.93 4.88
N GLY A 503 -19.64 7.93 4.30
CA GLY A 503 -19.92 7.27 3.02
C GLY A 503 -19.87 5.74 3.07
N LEU A 504 -20.03 5.13 4.25
CA LEU A 504 -19.95 3.69 4.49
C LEU A 504 -21.30 2.96 4.36
N ASN A 505 -22.42 3.70 4.29
CA ASN A 505 -23.77 3.13 4.16
C ASN A 505 -24.06 2.63 2.73
N THR A 506 -24.99 1.70 2.54
CA THR A 506 -25.47 1.33 1.19
C THR A 506 -26.50 2.35 0.67
N GLY A 507 -26.70 2.42 -0.64
CA GLY A 507 -27.67 3.34 -1.28
C GLY A 507 -27.12 4.75 -1.49
N THR A 508 -27.99 5.77 -1.35
CA THR A 508 -27.61 7.19 -1.46
C THR A 508 -26.43 7.49 -0.54
N LYS A 509 -25.44 8.22 -1.05
CA LYS A 509 -24.26 8.62 -0.30
C LYS A 509 -24.31 10.12 -0.02
N VAL A 510 -23.74 10.52 1.11
CA VAL A 510 -23.42 11.93 1.33
C VAL A 510 -22.41 12.38 0.28
N THR A 511 -22.66 13.54 -0.33
CA THR A 511 -21.76 14.11 -1.34
C THR A 511 -20.44 14.59 -0.72
N PRO A 512 -19.32 14.58 -1.47
CA PRO A 512 -18.04 15.12 -1.00
C PRO A 512 -18.13 16.58 -0.55
N LYS A 513 -18.97 17.39 -1.23
CA LYS A 513 -19.22 18.79 -0.83
C LYS A 513 -19.87 18.90 0.54
N LEU A 514 -20.84 18.04 0.85
CA LEU A 514 -21.46 18.04 2.18
C LEU A 514 -20.47 17.57 3.25
N GLN A 515 -19.63 16.57 2.96
CA GLN A 515 -18.56 16.14 3.86
C GLN A 515 -17.58 17.29 4.16
N ALA A 516 -17.17 18.04 3.14
CA ALA A 516 -16.31 19.21 3.28
C ALA A 516 -16.96 20.31 4.14
N LEU A 517 -18.25 20.58 3.93
CA LEU A 517 -19.00 21.53 4.76
C LEU A 517 -19.01 21.08 6.22
N VAL A 518 -19.41 19.84 6.52
CA VAL A 518 -19.47 19.31 7.89
C VAL A 518 -18.11 19.40 8.59
N LEU A 519 -17.04 19.06 7.88
CA LEU A 519 -15.68 19.20 8.39
C LEU A 519 -15.35 20.66 8.73
N LYS A 520 -15.68 21.60 7.85
CA LYS A 520 -15.48 23.03 8.11
C LYS A 520 -16.25 23.51 9.34
N LEU A 521 -17.53 23.10 9.47
CA LEU A 521 -18.39 23.43 10.61
C LEU A 521 -17.80 22.91 11.93
N SER A 522 -17.23 21.70 11.95
CA SER A 522 -16.58 21.15 13.15
C SER A 522 -15.31 21.89 13.57
N GLY A 523 -14.70 22.66 12.65
CA GLY A 523 -13.56 23.53 12.95
C GLY A 523 -13.97 24.90 13.51
N MET A 524 -15.23 25.31 13.33
CA MET A 524 -15.74 26.63 13.70
C MET A 524 -16.44 26.66 15.07
N THR A 525 -16.74 25.49 15.64
CA THR A 525 -17.42 25.36 16.93
C THR A 525 -16.75 24.28 17.78
N PRO A 526 -16.93 24.30 19.12
CA PRO A 526 -16.36 23.26 19.99
C PRO A 526 -16.89 21.85 19.67
N VAL A 527 -18.17 21.74 19.33
CA VAL A 527 -18.82 20.48 18.95
C VAL A 527 -20.03 20.75 18.05
N ILE A 528 -20.21 19.94 17.01
CA ILE A 528 -21.47 19.85 16.25
C ILE A 528 -22.17 18.52 16.55
N ARG A 529 -23.50 18.55 16.63
CA ARG A 529 -24.32 17.34 16.82
C ARG A 529 -25.21 17.10 15.61
N ILE A 530 -24.83 16.14 14.78
CA ILE A 530 -25.56 15.78 13.56
C ILE A 530 -26.83 14.99 13.94
N SER A 531 -27.98 15.47 13.50
CA SER A 531 -29.29 14.85 13.73
C SER A 531 -29.92 14.25 12.48
N SER A 532 -29.48 14.64 11.28
CA SER A 532 -29.94 14.03 10.02
C SER A 532 -28.94 14.25 8.88
N LEU A 533 -28.87 13.30 7.95
CA LEU A 533 -28.06 13.39 6.72
C LEU A 533 -28.84 12.86 5.51
N ILE A 534 -29.30 11.61 5.56
CA ILE A 534 -30.02 10.96 4.45
C ILE A 534 -31.44 10.60 4.88
N ARG A 535 -32.43 11.06 4.12
CA ARG A 535 -33.86 10.79 4.33
C ARG A 535 -34.51 10.36 3.02
N THR A 536 -35.46 9.42 3.08
CA THR A 536 -36.26 9.00 1.93
C THR A 536 -37.42 9.97 1.71
N GLY A 537 -37.47 10.63 0.55
CA GLY A 537 -38.53 11.56 0.19
C GLY A 537 -38.21 12.33 -1.08
N ALA A 538 -39.13 12.36 -2.04
CA ALA A 538 -38.93 13.08 -3.29
C ALA A 538 -38.79 14.60 -3.05
N GLY A 539 -37.79 15.23 -3.64
CA GLY A 539 -37.59 16.69 -3.59
C GLY A 539 -36.81 17.22 -2.39
N SER A 540 -36.37 16.39 -1.45
CA SER A 540 -35.51 16.82 -0.34
C SER A 540 -34.02 16.73 -0.70
N PHE A 541 -33.22 17.74 -0.34
CA PHE A 541 -31.76 17.67 -0.45
C PHE A 541 -31.15 16.50 0.34
N HIS A 542 -31.82 16.01 1.38
CA HIS A 542 -31.43 14.79 2.09
C HIS A 542 -31.51 13.53 1.23
N ALA A 543 -32.49 13.44 0.33
CA ALA A 543 -32.63 12.29 -0.58
C ALA A 543 -31.51 12.24 -1.63
N ALA A 544 -30.86 13.38 -1.88
CA ALA A 544 -29.68 13.52 -2.74
C ALA A 544 -28.35 13.46 -1.96
N GLY A 545 -28.36 13.25 -0.64
CA GLY A 545 -27.15 13.26 0.18
C GLY A 545 -26.44 14.63 0.22
N ARG A 546 -27.19 15.71 0.03
CA ARG A 546 -26.70 17.09 -0.05
C ARG A 546 -27.04 17.94 1.18
N ALA A 547 -27.75 17.40 2.17
CA ALA A 547 -28.17 18.16 3.35
C ALA A 547 -27.80 17.53 4.70
N VAL A 548 -27.56 18.38 5.68
CA VAL A 548 -27.26 18.02 7.07
C VAL A 548 -28.09 18.86 8.03
N ASP A 549 -28.67 18.19 9.03
CA ASP A 549 -29.35 18.85 10.16
C ASP A 549 -28.44 18.79 11.40
N ILE A 550 -28.28 19.93 12.08
CA ILE A 550 -27.45 20.08 13.28
C ILE A 550 -28.35 20.47 14.47
N ALA A 551 -28.50 19.57 15.44
CA ALA A 551 -29.48 19.70 16.53
C ALA A 551 -28.96 20.34 17.83
N ASN A 552 -27.87 21.12 17.80
CA ASN A 552 -27.36 21.84 18.98
C ASN A 552 -27.49 23.35 18.78
N GLU A 553 -28.72 23.85 18.81
CA GLU A 553 -29.08 25.27 18.58
C GLU A 553 -28.29 26.27 19.44
N GLU A 554 -27.77 25.84 20.60
CA GLU A 554 -26.91 26.65 21.46
C GLU A 554 -25.64 27.14 20.73
N ILE A 555 -25.17 26.44 19.69
CA ILE A 555 -24.03 26.90 18.88
C ILE A 555 -24.43 27.94 17.84
N ALA A 556 -25.73 28.07 17.52
CA ALA A 556 -26.21 28.89 16.42
C ALA A 556 -25.84 30.37 16.61
N ALA A 557 -25.86 30.87 17.85
CA ALA A 557 -25.48 32.24 18.18
C ALA A 557 -24.02 32.56 17.83
N ALA A 558 -23.12 31.57 17.92
CA ALA A 558 -21.70 31.72 17.58
C ALA A 558 -21.42 31.38 16.11
N LEU A 559 -22.12 30.39 15.57
CA LEU A 559 -21.87 29.84 14.23
C LEU A 559 -22.49 30.69 13.11
N LEU A 560 -23.77 31.04 13.23
CA LEU A 560 -24.52 31.65 12.12
C LEU A 560 -23.99 33.03 11.73
N PRO A 561 -23.56 33.92 12.65
CA PRO A 561 -22.95 35.19 12.24
C PRO A 561 -21.68 35.05 11.39
N GLN A 562 -20.97 33.93 11.51
CA GLN A 562 -19.76 33.66 10.74
C GLN A 562 -20.06 33.08 9.35
N ILE A 563 -21.17 32.34 9.20
CA ILE A 563 -21.47 31.57 7.99
C ILE A 563 -22.57 32.21 7.13
N ALA A 564 -23.56 32.85 7.74
CA ALA A 564 -24.74 33.40 7.05
C ALA A 564 -24.46 34.76 6.39
N THR A 565 -23.34 34.87 5.68
CA THR A 565 -22.96 36.01 4.84
C THR A 565 -22.89 35.54 3.38
N GLU A 566 -23.23 36.39 2.41
CA GLU A 566 -23.20 36.01 0.99
C GLU A 566 -21.84 35.46 0.55
N ALA A 567 -20.74 36.05 1.04
CA ALA A 567 -19.39 35.60 0.75
C ALA A 567 -19.12 34.18 1.26
N GLN A 568 -19.53 33.86 2.50
CA GLN A 568 -19.30 32.54 3.08
C GLN A 568 -20.26 31.49 2.51
N ILE A 569 -21.52 31.86 2.23
CA ILE A 569 -22.48 30.99 1.53
C ILE A 569 -21.93 30.59 0.16
N ALA A 570 -21.40 31.54 -0.61
CA ALA A 570 -20.77 31.25 -1.90
C ALA A 570 -19.48 30.43 -1.75
N ALA A 571 -18.59 30.80 -0.82
CA ALA A 571 -17.31 30.11 -0.62
C ALA A 571 -17.46 28.66 -0.15
N LEU A 572 -18.47 28.39 0.67
CA LEU A 572 -18.78 27.06 1.18
C LEU A 572 -19.73 26.26 0.28
N GLY A 573 -20.19 26.86 -0.82
CA GLY A 573 -21.12 26.24 -1.76
C GLY A 573 -22.45 25.85 -1.10
N ILE A 574 -22.92 26.65 -0.13
CA ILE A 574 -24.20 26.43 0.56
C ILE A 574 -25.33 26.89 -0.37
N ASP A 575 -26.23 25.96 -0.69
CA ASP A 575 -27.43 26.17 -1.50
C ASP A 575 -28.57 26.65 -0.61
N GLU A 576 -28.78 26.00 0.54
CA GLU A 576 -29.86 26.31 1.47
C GLU A 576 -29.32 26.40 2.92
N LEU A 577 -29.78 27.42 3.65
CA LEU A 577 -29.55 27.57 5.09
C LEU A 577 -30.87 28.00 5.74
N ILE A 578 -31.38 27.19 6.67
CA ILE A 578 -32.63 27.46 7.39
C ILE A 578 -32.40 27.34 8.89
N PHE A 579 -32.76 28.40 9.62
CA PHE A 579 -32.78 28.43 11.08
C PHE A 579 -33.75 29.49 11.59
N ASP A 580 -34.52 29.20 12.64
CA ASP A 580 -35.34 30.20 13.32
C ASP A 580 -34.46 31.08 14.25
N ALA A 581 -34.09 32.27 13.78
CA ALA A 581 -33.22 33.17 14.55
C ALA A 581 -33.82 33.61 15.91
N ARG A 582 -35.12 33.40 16.14
CA ARG A 582 -35.77 33.66 17.45
C ARG A 582 -35.28 32.73 18.55
N ARG A 583 -34.73 31.56 18.18
CA ARG A 583 -34.07 30.62 19.10
C ARG A 583 -32.82 31.20 19.76
N ILE A 584 -32.14 32.13 19.07
CA ILE A 584 -31.00 32.88 19.64
C ILE A 584 -31.50 34.08 20.47
N ASN A 585 -32.48 34.81 19.95
CA ASN A 585 -33.09 35.94 20.65
C ASN A 585 -34.52 36.11 20.14
N PRO A 586 -35.57 36.05 21.00
CA PRO A 586 -36.97 36.14 20.59
C PRO A 586 -37.33 37.39 19.78
N ASN A 587 -36.53 38.46 19.86
CA ASN A 587 -36.73 39.71 19.12
C ASN A 587 -36.08 39.73 17.73
N ASN A 588 -35.33 38.69 17.34
CA ASN A 588 -34.76 38.59 16.00
C ASN A 588 -35.88 38.40 14.95
N ASP A 589 -35.67 38.94 13.76
CA ASP A 589 -36.39 38.47 12.55
C ASP A 589 -36.12 36.97 12.38
N PRO A 590 -37.14 36.09 12.31
CA PRO A 590 -36.96 34.65 12.14
C PRO A 590 -36.10 34.28 10.91
N ASN A 591 -36.09 35.11 9.86
CA ASN A 591 -35.34 34.88 8.63
C ASN A 591 -33.95 35.53 8.61
N LYS A 592 -33.49 36.09 9.73
CA LYS A 592 -32.23 36.84 9.84
C LYS A 592 -31.03 36.11 9.22
N PHE A 593 -30.96 34.78 9.27
CA PHE A 593 -29.82 33.99 8.80
C PHE A 593 -30.06 33.19 7.51
N ASN A 594 -31.26 33.25 6.92
CA ASN A 594 -31.66 32.24 5.95
C ASN A 594 -31.24 32.53 4.51
N PHE A 595 -30.94 31.46 3.78
CA PHE A 595 -30.57 31.47 2.37
C PHE A 595 -31.28 30.35 1.61
N ASP A 596 -31.63 30.62 0.35
CA ASP A 596 -32.14 29.67 -0.63
C ASP A 596 -31.45 29.95 -1.98
N GLN A 597 -31.04 28.89 -2.67
CA GLN A 597 -30.24 28.94 -3.89
C GLN A 597 -29.01 29.86 -3.77
N GLY A 598 -28.36 29.83 -2.60
CA GLY A 598 -27.20 30.65 -2.26
C GLY A 598 -27.48 32.14 -2.06
N ARG A 599 -28.75 32.57 -1.98
CA ARG A 599 -29.15 33.98 -1.82
C ARG A 599 -29.99 34.19 -0.58
N LYS A 600 -29.95 35.40 -0.01
CA LYS A 600 -30.80 35.75 1.14
C LYS A 600 -32.27 35.50 0.83
N HIS A 601 -32.95 34.79 1.73
CA HIS A 601 -34.32 34.35 1.51
C HIS A 601 -35.19 34.46 2.77
N ASN A 602 -36.46 34.84 2.58
CA ASN A 602 -37.46 34.92 3.64
C ASN A 602 -38.43 33.75 3.52
N PHE A 603 -38.15 32.67 4.24
CA PHE A 603 -39.03 31.51 4.31
C PHE A 603 -40.32 31.84 5.05
N ASN A 604 -41.40 31.14 4.70
CA ASN A 604 -42.70 31.30 5.34
C ASN A 604 -42.66 30.75 6.80
N PRO A 605 -43.62 31.16 7.66
CA PRO A 605 -43.64 30.71 9.06
C PRO A 605 -43.73 29.20 9.27
N SER A 606 -44.32 28.44 8.34
CA SER A 606 -44.39 26.98 8.43
C SER A 606 -43.01 26.36 8.26
N THR A 607 -42.30 26.73 7.20
CA THR A 607 -40.93 26.24 6.93
C THR A 607 -39.98 26.60 8.07
N ILE A 608 -40.09 27.81 8.62
CA ILE A 608 -39.33 28.22 9.81
C ILE A 608 -39.68 27.35 11.03
N GLY A 609 -40.96 27.06 11.24
CA GLY A 609 -41.43 26.20 12.32
C GLY A 609 -40.90 24.77 12.23
N ASP A 610 -40.86 24.21 11.02
CA ASP A 610 -40.37 22.84 10.75
C ASP A 610 -38.86 22.68 11.01
N HIS A 611 -38.12 23.80 10.95
CA HIS A 611 -36.68 23.86 11.25
C HIS A 611 -36.40 24.58 12.58
N GLY A 612 -37.41 24.58 13.46
CA GLY A 612 -37.33 25.30 14.73
C GLY A 612 -36.44 24.62 15.76
N ASP A 613 -35.99 23.39 15.57
CA ASP A 613 -35.21 22.62 16.56
C ASP A 613 -33.79 22.20 16.08
N HIS A 614 -33.35 22.72 14.93
CA HIS A 614 -32.05 22.43 14.34
C HIS A 614 -31.61 23.51 13.36
N ILE A 615 -30.33 23.50 12.98
CA ILE A 615 -29.79 24.28 11.86
C ILE A 615 -29.76 23.37 10.63
N HIS A 616 -30.41 23.77 9.55
CA HIS A 616 -30.38 23.06 8.27
C HIS A 616 -29.37 23.67 7.32
N PHE A 617 -28.55 22.83 6.70
CA PHE A 617 -27.69 23.22 5.58
C PHE A 617 -27.89 22.26 4.42
N ALA A 618 -27.96 22.79 3.20
CA ALA A 618 -27.77 22.03 1.97
C ALA A 618 -26.64 22.62 1.13
N VAL A 619 -25.86 21.78 0.45
CA VAL A 619 -24.80 22.21 -0.48
C VAL A 619 -25.28 22.15 -1.92
N THR A 620 -24.68 22.94 -2.80
CA THR A 620 -24.91 22.91 -4.26
C THR A 620 -24.63 21.53 -4.86
N ALA A 621 -25.28 21.23 -6.00
CA ALA A 621 -25.15 19.94 -6.69
C ALA A 621 -23.71 19.62 -7.11
#